data_AF-A0A832JZX2-F1
#
_entry.id   AF-A0A832JZX2-F1
#
_cell.length_a   1.000
_cell.length_b   1.000
_cell.length_c   1.000
_cell.angle_alpha   90.00
_cell.angle_beta   90.00
_cell.angle_gamma   90.00
#
_symmetry.space_group_name_H-M   'P 1'
#
loop_
_entity.id
_entity.type
_entity.pdbx_description
1 polymer ?
#
loop_
_entity_poly.entity_id
_entity_poly.type
_entity_poly.pdbx_seq_one_letter_code
_entity_poly.pdbx_strand_id
1 'polypeptide(L)'
;MTTGRRGRGILGHDQQALLNVLHYLNRKYNYRKLASLVGVSVSTLSRYSTGKTIPRGVKAKTLFEKASSLINYEEIVEEFFGESLDIENGIYISHDIETIKLLSTYLLRQFIGSRVDSVLALDLQAIPIATYFASLVNTELYFVDDRPLWRDGIQVTYRSSSGDGRSSIWIPKGAARRRLSTILVATTILSHSPTKEILKTLQEKKV
;
A
#
# COMPACT_ATOMS: atom_id res chain seq x y z
N MET A 1 -0.40 -8.11 41.69
CA MET A 1 -1.57 -8.60 40.94
C MET A 1 -2.02 -7.51 39.98
N THR A 2 -1.64 -7.60 38.72
CA THR A 2 -2.26 -6.84 37.61
C THR A 2 -2.26 -7.77 36.40
N THR A 3 -3.47 -8.07 35.98
CA THR A 3 -3.86 -9.09 35.01
C THR A 3 -3.47 -8.71 33.59
N GLY A 4 -3.14 -9.74 32.81
CA GLY A 4 -2.57 -9.64 31.48
C GLY A 4 -3.42 -8.88 30.47
N ARG A 5 -2.82 -7.85 29.86
CA ARG A 5 -3.07 -7.54 28.46
C ARG A 5 -2.23 -8.49 27.63
N ARG A 6 -2.87 -9.50 27.03
CA ARG A 6 -2.28 -10.26 25.91
C ARG A 6 -2.06 -9.26 24.78
N GLY A 7 -0.87 -8.67 24.73
CA GLY A 7 -0.41 -7.95 23.55
C GLY A 7 -0.50 -8.92 22.37
N ARG A 8 -1.24 -8.55 21.33
CA ARG A 8 -1.10 -9.20 20.02
C ARG A 8 0.37 -9.03 19.67
N GLY A 9 1.15 -10.12 19.76
CA GLY A 9 2.52 -10.11 19.26
C GLY A 9 2.48 -9.64 17.81
N ILE A 10 3.37 -8.71 17.47
CA ILE A 10 3.48 -8.18 16.10
C ILE A 10 3.63 -9.40 15.18
N LEU A 11 2.67 -9.58 14.27
CA LEU A 11 2.68 -10.68 13.32
C LEU A 11 3.84 -10.48 12.35
N GLY A 12 4.49 -11.57 11.93
CA GLY A 12 5.45 -11.49 10.84
C GLY A 12 4.79 -10.97 9.56
N HIS A 13 5.54 -10.32 8.68
CA HIS A 13 5.02 -9.71 7.45
C HIS A 13 4.17 -10.69 6.61
N ASP A 14 4.62 -11.93 6.46
CA ASP A 14 3.89 -12.98 5.73
C ASP A 14 2.54 -13.34 6.37
N GLN A 15 2.49 -13.31 7.70
CA GLN A 15 1.28 -13.61 8.45
C GLN A 15 0.27 -12.47 8.32
N GLN A 16 0.73 -11.23 8.43
CA GLN A 16 -0.11 -10.06 8.26
C GLN A 16 -0.64 -9.96 6.82
N ALA A 17 0.23 -10.21 5.83
CA ALA A 17 -0.13 -10.27 4.42
C ALA A 17 -1.25 -11.29 4.15
N LEU A 18 -1.13 -12.50 4.69
CA LEU A 18 -2.18 -13.52 4.56
C LEU A 18 -3.50 -13.09 5.20
N LEU A 19 -3.46 -12.51 6.40
CA LEU A 19 -4.69 -12.04 7.05
C LEU A 19 -5.40 -10.96 6.23
N ASN A 20 -4.64 -10.01 5.67
CA ASN A 20 -5.18 -8.95 4.82
C ASN A 20 -5.91 -9.52 3.59
N VAL A 21 -5.28 -10.49 2.91
CA VAL A 21 -5.88 -11.20 1.78
C VAL A 21 -7.15 -11.94 2.18
N LEU A 22 -7.12 -12.68 3.30
CA LEU A 22 -8.31 -13.41 3.78
C LEU A 22 -9.44 -12.47 4.20
N HIS A 23 -9.15 -11.35 4.87
CA HIS A 23 -10.14 -10.36 5.26
C HIS A 23 -10.81 -9.72 4.05
N TYR A 24 -10.04 -9.33 3.04
CA TYR A 24 -10.58 -8.84 1.78
C TYR A 24 -11.53 -9.87 1.14
N LEU A 25 -11.11 -11.13 1.02
CA LEU A 25 -11.90 -12.19 0.38
C LEU A 25 -13.18 -12.55 1.15
N ASN A 26 -13.21 -12.41 2.48
CA ASN A 26 -14.43 -12.62 3.28
C ASN A 26 -15.55 -11.63 2.94
N ARG A 27 -15.26 -10.52 2.25
CA ARG A 27 -16.28 -9.58 1.75
C ARG A 27 -16.93 -10.07 0.46
N LYS A 28 -16.18 -10.79 -0.39
CA LYS A 28 -16.63 -11.28 -1.70
C LYS A 28 -17.18 -12.71 -1.63
N TYR A 29 -16.78 -13.51 -0.64
CA TYR A 29 -17.21 -14.89 -0.47
C TYR A 29 -17.70 -15.17 0.94
N ASN A 30 -18.74 -15.99 1.06
CA ASN A 30 -19.09 -16.58 2.35
C ASN A 30 -18.01 -17.57 2.82
N TYR A 31 -17.90 -17.76 4.14
CA TYR A 31 -16.88 -18.62 4.77
C TYR A 31 -16.81 -20.04 4.21
N ARG A 32 -17.96 -20.65 3.88
CA ARG A 32 -18.02 -22.01 3.33
C ARG A 32 -17.38 -22.08 1.95
N LYS A 33 -17.72 -21.13 1.07
CA LYS A 33 -17.18 -21.05 -0.29
C LYS A 33 -15.69 -20.75 -0.25
N LEU A 34 -15.25 -19.77 0.55
CA LEU A 34 -13.84 -19.43 0.65
C LEU A 34 -13.00 -20.59 1.18
N ALA A 35 -13.46 -21.29 2.23
CA ALA A 35 -12.77 -22.46 2.79
C ALA A 35 -12.59 -23.58 1.75
N SER A 36 -13.62 -23.81 0.93
CA SER A 36 -13.56 -24.75 -0.20
C SER A 36 -12.54 -24.32 -1.26
N LEU A 37 -12.55 -23.05 -1.68
CA LEU A 37 -11.64 -22.51 -2.68
C LEU A 37 -10.16 -22.59 -2.24
N VAL A 38 -9.86 -22.26 -0.99
CA VAL A 38 -8.49 -22.27 -0.46
C VAL A 38 -8.05 -23.63 0.08
N GLY A 39 -8.94 -24.61 0.15
CA GLY A 39 -8.66 -25.99 0.54
C GLY A 39 -8.38 -26.18 2.04
N VAL A 40 -9.18 -25.54 2.91
CA VAL A 40 -9.13 -25.73 4.38
C VAL A 40 -10.52 -25.96 4.95
N SER A 41 -10.63 -26.46 6.19
CA SER A 41 -11.94 -26.55 6.87
C SER A 41 -12.47 -25.15 7.25
N VAL A 42 -13.80 -25.00 7.30
CA VAL A 42 -14.45 -23.75 7.74
C VAL A 42 -13.98 -23.32 9.14
N SER A 43 -13.84 -24.29 10.06
CA SER A 43 -13.32 -24.03 11.41
C SER A 43 -11.88 -23.53 11.41
N THR A 44 -11.04 -24.05 10.51
CA THR A 44 -9.66 -23.61 10.35
C THR A 44 -9.59 -22.21 9.75
N LEU A 45 -10.35 -21.95 8.68
CA LEU A 45 -10.43 -20.61 8.09
C LEU A 45 -10.92 -19.57 9.11
N SER A 46 -11.95 -19.90 9.90
CA SER A 46 -12.45 -19.01 10.96
C SER A 46 -11.38 -18.66 11.99
N ARG A 47 -10.60 -19.65 12.46
CA ARG A 47 -9.48 -19.41 13.38
C ARG A 47 -8.39 -18.53 12.76
N TYR A 48 -8.11 -18.74 11.47
CA TYR A 48 -7.15 -17.94 10.71
C TYR A 48 -7.61 -16.50 10.57
N SER A 49 -8.80 -16.28 10.00
CA SER A 49 -9.38 -14.94 9.82
C SER A 49 -9.53 -14.17 11.14
N THR A 50 -9.80 -14.84 12.27
CA THR A 50 -9.91 -14.19 13.59
C THR A 50 -8.57 -13.99 14.30
N GLY A 51 -7.46 -14.48 13.74
CA GLY A 51 -6.14 -14.45 14.37
C GLY A 51 -6.00 -15.34 15.61
N LYS A 52 -7.00 -16.19 15.90
CA LYS A 52 -6.93 -17.18 17.00
C LYS A 52 -5.84 -18.22 16.76
N THR A 53 -5.58 -18.52 15.50
CA THR A 53 -4.47 -19.37 15.05
C THR A 53 -4.00 -18.77 13.74
N ILE A 54 -2.70 -18.70 13.49
CA ILE A 54 -2.20 -18.15 12.22
C ILE A 54 -1.19 -19.16 11.68
N PRO A 55 -1.35 -19.61 10.43
CA PRO A 55 -0.42 -20.56 9.85
C PRO A 55 0.98 -19.95 9.79
N ARG A 56 1.99 -20.82 9.71
CA ARG A 56 3.41 -20.46 9.65
C ARG A 56 4.12 -21.30 8.59
N GLY A 57 5.26 -20.80 8.13
CA GLY A 57 6.13 -21.48 7.17
C GLY A 57 5.39 -21.88 5.90
N VAL A 58 5.62 -23.10 5.43
CA VAL A 58 5.07 -23.63 4.16
C VAL A 58 3.55 -23.53 4.11
N LYS A 59 2.85 -23.86 5.22
CA LYS A 59 1.38 -23.80 5.26
C LYS A 59 0.83 -22.38 5.04
N ALA A 60 1.51 -21.36 5.58
CA ALA A 60 1.11 -19.98 5.37
C ALA A 60 1.32 -19.57 3.92
N LYS A 61 2.47 -19.91 3.35
CA LYS A 61 2.82 -19.61 1.96
C LYS A 61 1.84 -20.24 0.97
N THR A 62 1.57 -21.54 1.10
CA THR A 62 0.61 -22.25 0.22
C THR A 62 -0.79 -21.67 0.34
N LEU A 63 -1.25 -21.36 1.56
CA LEU A 63 -2.57 -20.75 1.74
C LEU A 63 -2.63 -19.34 1.14
N PHE A 64 -1.58 -18.54 1.32
CA PHE A 64 -1.47 -17.22 0.75
C PHE A 64 -1.55 -17.26 -0.78
N GLU A 65 -0.80 -18.17 -1.42
CA GLU A 65 -0.78 -18.32 -2.88
C GLU A 65 -2.17 -18.66 -3.42
N LYS A 66 -2.85 -19.65 -2.81
CA LYS A 66 -4.23 -20.01 -3.17
C LYS A 66 -5.24 -18.89 -2.94
N ALA A 67 -5.10 -18.13 -1.86
CA ALA A 67 -6.02 -17.04 -1.57
C ALA A 67 -5.78 -15.86 -2.52
N SER A 68 -4.52 -15.53 -2.78
CA SER A 68 -4.16 -14.41 -3.66
C SER A 68 -4.53 -14.67 -5.12
N SER A 69 -4.54 -15.93 -5.57
CA SER A 69 -5.00 -16.28 -6.91
C SER A 69 -6.51 -16.07 -7.14
N LEU A 70 -7.27 -15.79 -6.07
CA LEU A 70 -8.69 -15.44 -6.17
C LEU A 70 -8.93 -13.93 -6.33
N ILE A 71 -7.86 -13.13 -6.28
CA ILE A 71 -7.94 -11.67 -6.35
C ILE A 71 -7.71 -11.24 -7.79
N ASN A 72 -8.67 -10.48 -8.31
CA ASN A 72 -8.55 -9.77 -9.57
C ASN A 72 -8.26 -8.29 -9.24
N TYR A 73 -7.06 -7.82 -9.54
CA TYR A 73 -6.66 -6.44 -9.21
C TYR A 73 -7.25 -5.43 -10.19
N GLU A 74 -7.49 -5.85 -11.43
CA GLU A 74 -8.14 -5.06 -12.47
C GLU A 74 -9.58 -4.72 -12.05
N GLU A 75 -10.34 -5.70 -11.52
CA GLU A 75 -11.68 -5.45 -10.96
C GLU A 75 -11.67 -4.44 -9.81
N ILE A 76 -10.61 -4.42 -8.99
CA ILE A 76 -10.47 -3.43 -7.91
C ILE A 76 -10.24 -2.04 -8.50
N VAL A 77 -9.39 -1.92 -9.52
CA VAL A 77 -9.16 -0.64 -10.19
C VAL A 77 -10.45 -0.15 -10.83
N GLU A 78 -11.19 -1.01 -11.53
CA GLU A 78 -12.50 -0.67 -12.12
C GLU A 78 -13.52 -0.27 -11.04
N GLU A 79 -13.53 -0.93 -9.87
CA GLU A 79 -14.42 -0.61 -8.74
C GLU A 79 -14.22 0.84 -8.23
N PHE A 80 -12.98 1.33 -8.19
CA PHE A 80 -12.66 2.66 -7.64
C PHE A 80 -12.50 3.77 -8.67
N PHE A 81 -12.03 3.45 -9.88
CA PHE A 81 -11.74 4.43 -10.93
C PHE A 81 -12.74 4.35 -12.09
N GLY A 82 -13.58 3.32 -12.15
CA GLY A 82 -14.50 3.09 -13.27
C GLY A 82 -13.77 2.74 -14.58
N GLU A 83 -14.55 2.42 -15.61
CA GLU A 83 -14.01 2.04 -16.93
C GLU A 83 -13.22 3.16 -17.63
N SER A 84 -13.56 4.43 -17.34
CA SER A 84 -12.86 5.59 -17.91
C SER A 84 -11.63 6.04 -17.11
N LEU A 85 -11.29 5.36 -16.02
CA LEU A 85 -10.25 5.75 -15.06
C LEU A 85 -10.44 7.18 -14.52
N ASP A 86 -11.65 7.48 -14.04
CA ASP A 86 -11.99 8.72 -13.36
C ASP A 86 -11.21 8.83 -12.03
N ILE A 87 -10.25 9.75 -12.03
CA ILE A 87 -9.32 9.98 -10.92
C ILE A 87 -10.02 10.63 -9.73
N GLU A 88 -11.14 11.34 -9.97
CA GLU A 88 -11.91 11.95 -8.89
C GLU A 88 -12.56 10.87 -8.03
N ASN A 89 -13.08 9.81 -8.65
CA ASN A 89 -13.59 8.63 -7.94
C ASN A 89 -12.47 7.84 -7.23
N GLY A 90 -11.25 7.89 -7.75
CA GLY A 90 -10.08 7.25 -7.14
C GLY A 90 -9.84 7.62 -5.67
N ILE A 91 -10.36 8.76 -5.19
CA ILE A 91 -10.27 9.14 -3.78
C ILE A 91 -10.94 8.15 -2.83
N TYR A 92 -12.01 7.47 -3.27
CA TYR A 92 -12.78 6.56 -2.43
C TYR A 92 -11.98 5.33 -1.97
N ILE A 93 -10.88 5.00 -2.65
CA ILE A 93 -9.95 3.96 -2.21
C ILE A 93 -9.37 4.25 -0.82
N SER A 94 -9.25 5.54 -0.49
CA SER A 94 -8.73 6.01 0.80
C SER A 94 -9.67 5.70 1.97
N HIS A 95 -10.94 5.40 1.69
CA HIS A 95 -11.95 5.08 2.68
C HIS A 95 -12.11 3.56 2.90
N ASP A 96 -11.60 2.73 1.98
CA ASP A 96 -11.69 1.28 2.09
C ASP A 96 -10.43 0.69 2.73
N ILE A 97 -10.49 0.52 4.06
CA ILE A 97 -9.41 -0.05 4.88
C ILE A 97 -8.97 -1.44 4.39
N GLU A 98 -9.89 -2.31 3.96
CA GLU A 98 -9.52 -3.66 3.55
C GLU A 98 -8.85 -3.67 2.17
N THR A 99 -9.27 -2.77 1.27
CA THR A 99 -8.57 -2.56 0.00
C THR A 99 -7.19 -1.94 0.20
N ILE A 100 -7.05 -0.93 1.08
CA ILE A 100 -5.75 -0.35 1.46
C ILE A 100 -4.78 -1.44 1.95
N LYS A 101 -5.25 -2.31 2.86
CA LYS A 101 -4.46 -3.42 3.39
C LYS A 101 -4.06 -4.41 2.30
N LEU A 102 -4.98 -4.74 1.39
CA LEU A 102 -4.72 -5.64 0.28
C LEU A 102 -3.67 -5.06 -0.67
N LEU A 103 -3.83 -3.81 -1.12
CA LEU A 103 -2.90 -3.17 -2.05
C LEU A 103 -1.51 -3.00 -1.44
N SER A 104 -1.43 -2.64 -0.16
CA SER A 104 -0.14 -2.57 0.55
C SER A 104 0.49 -3.96 0.69
N THR A 105 -0.31 -5.01 0.83
CA THR A 105 0.16 -6.40 0.83
C THR A 105 0.71 -6.80 -0.53
N TYR A 106 0.06 -6.36 -1.62
CA TYR A 106 0.57 -6.52 -2.96
C TYR A 106 1.93 -5.81 -3.12
N LEU A 107 2.07 -4.56 -2.69
CA LEU A 107 3.33 -3.82 -2.71
C LEU A 107 4.43 -4.53 -1.90
N LEU A 108 4.10 -4.97 -0.67
CA LEU A 108 5.01 -5.76 0.16
C LEU A 108 5.60 -6.92 -0.61
N ARG A 109 4.78 -7.64 -1.39
CA ARG A 109 5.23 -8.77 -2.19
C ARG A 109 6.12 -8.39 -3.37
N GLN A 110 5.85 -7.28 -4.04
CA GLN A 110 6.68 -6.80 -5.14
C GLN A 110 8.09 -6.41 -4.69
N PHE A 111 8.21 -5.94 -3.44
CA PHE A 111 9.47 -5.47 -2.86
C PHE A 111 10.11 -6.46 -1.87
N ILE A 112 9.69 -7.73 -1.84
CA ILE A 112 10.37 -8.77 -1.04
C ILE A 112 11.84 -8.86 -1.46
N GLY A 113 12.74 -8.83 -0.48
CA GLY A 113 14.18 -8.90 -0.71
C GLY A 113 14.80 -7.57 -1.19
N SER A 114 13.99 -6.56 -1.45
CA SER A 114 14.47 -5.21 -1.73
C SER A 114 14.74 -4.46 -0.43
N ARG A 115 15.77 -3.60 -0.45
CA ARG A 115 15.97 -2.63 0.63
C ARG A 115 14.94 -1.52 0.47
N VAL A 116 14.20 -1.21 1.54
CA VAL A 116 13.22 -0.11 1.58
C VAL A 116 13.52 0.76 2.79
N ASP A 117 14.19 1.89 2.56
CA ASP A 117 14.62 2.82 3.62
C ASP A 117 13.59 3.94 3.87
N SER A 118 12.70 4.19 2.92
CA SER A 118 11.55 5.06 3.12
C SER A 118 10.48 4.85 2.04
N VAL A 119 9.28 5.39 2.27
CA VAL A 119 8.18 5.43 1.32
C VAL A 119 7.78 6.88 1.10
N LEU A 120 7.56 7.28 -0.15
CA LEU A 120 7.09 8.62 -0.51
C LEU A 120 5.77 8.52 -1.30
N ALA A 121 4.68 8.98 -0.69
CA ALA A 121 3.39 9.12 -1.35
C ALA A 121 3.39 10.37 -2.26
N LEU A 122 2.97 10.20 -3.52
CA LEU A 122 3.01 11.24 -4.55
C LEU A 122 1.70 12.00 -4.74
N ASP A 123 0.63 11.52 -4.13
CA ASP A 123 -0.69 12.14 -4.15
C ASP A 123 -1.45 11.82 -2.86
N LEU A 124 -2.52 12.58 -2.59
CA LEU A 124 -3.33 12.45 -1.38
C LEU A 124 -3.93 11.04 -1.22
N GLN A 125 -4.31 10.42 -2.34
CA GLN A 125 -5.05 9.16 -2.39
C GLN A 125 -4.11 7.96 -2.13
N ALA A 126 -2.82 8.13 -2.42
CA ALA A 126 -1.77 7.16 -2.17
C ALA A 126 -1.32 7.16 -0.70
N ILE A 127 -1.57 8.23 0.07
CA ILE A 127 -1.11 8.34 1.47
C ILE A 127 -1.57 7.16 2.33
N PRO A 128 -2.84 6.72 2.34
CA PRO A 128 -3.26 5.59 3.17
C PRO A 128 -2.55 4.27 2.81
N ILE A 129 -2.38 4.00 1.51
CA ILE A 129 -1.68 2.81 1.00
C ILE A 129 -0.20 2.87 1.38
N ALA A 130 0.46 3.99 1.11
CA ALA A 130 1.85 4.22 1.47
C ALA A 130 2.07 4.13 2.99
N THR A 131 1.14 4.64 3.80
CA THR A 131 1.19 4.58 5.27
C THR A 131 1.17 3.15 5.75
N TYR A 132 0.20 2.35 5.27
CA TYR A 132 0.10 0.98 5.73
C TYR A 132 1.27 0.13 5.21
N PHE A 133 1.71 0.32 3.96
CA PHE A 133 2.92 -0.30 3.44
C PHE A 133 4.18 0.06 4.25
N ALA A 134 4.40 1.35 4.55
CA ALA A 134 5.53 1.79 5.38
C ALA A 134 5.50 1.15 6.77
N SER A 135 4.31 0.99 7.36
CA SER A 135 4.13 0.27 8.63
C SER A 135 4.47 -1.21 8.51
N LEU A 136 4.14 -1.85 7.37
CA LEU A 136 4.50 -3.24 7.11
C LEU A 136 5.99 -3.41 6.99
N VAL A 137 6.73 -2.51 6.34
CA VAL A 137 8.20 -2.63 6.20
C VAL A 137 8.98 -1.92 7.32
N ASN A 138 8.28 -1.36 8.31
CA ASN A 138 8.82 -0.63 9.46
C ASN A 138 9.81 0.48 9.06
N THR A 139 9.35 1.39 8.21
CA THR A 139 10.19 2.46 7.62
C THR A 139 9.51 3.83 7.70
N GLU A 140 10.25 4.88 7.35
CA GLU A 140 9.72 6.25 7.34
C GLU A 140 8.76 6.48 6.17
N LEU A 141 7.65 7.18 6.45
CA LEU A 141 6.72 7.68 5.45
C LEU A 141 6.94 9.18 5.23
N TYR A 142 7.02 9.54 3.96
CA TYR A 142 6.96 10.90 3.46
C TYR A 142 5.79 11.05 2.50
N PHE A 143 5.35 12.29 2.29
CA PHE A 143 4.38 12.63 1.27
C PHE A 143 4.74 13.99 0.67
N VAL A 144 4.22 14.25 -0.52
CA VAL A 144 4.38 15.53 -1.21
C VAL A 144 3.19 16.46 -0.91
N ASP A 145 3.40 17.77 -0.97
CA ASP A 145 2.34 18.78 -0.80
C ASP A 145 2.57 19.93 -1.80
N ASP A 146 1.49 20.60 -2.20
CA ASP A 146 1.51 21.78 -3.09
C ASP A 146 1.83 23.08 -2.32
N ARG A 147 2.18 22.97 -1.04
CA ARG A 147 2.70 24.07 -0.22
C ARG A 147 4.06 23.71 0.36
N PRO A 148 4.93 24.71 0.63
CA PRO A 148 6.23 24.51 1.25
C PRO A 148 6.10 24.22 2.77
N LEU A 149 5.54 23.06 3.14
CA LEU A 149 5.31 22.70 4.54
C LEU A 149 6.61 22.41 5.32
N TRP A 150 7.67 22.02 4.62
CA TRP A 150 8.95 21.64 5.23
C TRP A 150 10.00 22.73 5.02
N ARG A 151 10.70 23.11 6.10
CA ARG A 151 11.78 24.11 6.08
C ARG A 151 12.84 23.82 5.01
N ASP A 152 13.22 22.55 4.87
CA ASP A 152 14.21 22.08 3.91
C ASP A 152 13.57 21.37 2.71
N GLY A 153 12.34 21.73 2.34
CA GLY A 153 11.61 21.09 1.24
C GLY A 153 12.31 21.29 -0.12
N ILE A 154 12.36 20.23 -0.91
CA ILE A 154 12.81 20.27 -2.31
C ILE A 154 11.62 20.65 -3.17
N GLN A 155 11.66 21.84 -3.78
CA GLN A 155 10.67 22.24 -4.77
C GLN A 155 10.91 21.50 -6.10
N VAL A 156 9.84 20.96 -6.66
CA VAL A 156 9.77 20.37 -8.00
C VAL A 156 8.75 21.16 -8.79
N THR A 157 9.18 21.71 -9.93
CA THR A 157 8.31 22.47 -10.82
C THR A 157 7.99 21.65 -12.07
N TYR A 158 6.72 21.58 -12.44
CA TYR A 158 6.21 20.77 -13.56
C TYR A 158 5.18 21.57 -14.36
N ARG A 159 4.85 21.09 -15.57
CA ARG A 159 3.79 21.72 -16.39
C ARG A 159 2.42 21.33 -15.84
N SER A 160 1.56 22.31 -15.57
CA SER A 160 0.19 22.04 -15.15
C SER A 160 -0.59 21.31 -16.24
N SER A 161 -1.45 20.37 -15.85
CA SER A 161 -2.41 19.73 -16.75
C SER A 161 -3.48 20.70 -17.28
N SER A 162 -3.76 21.78 -16.54
CA SER A 162 -4.74 22.81 -16.93
C SER A 162 -4.25 23.79 -18.00
N GLY A 163 -2.99 23.69 -18.44
CA GLY A 163 -2.40 24.59 -19.44
C GLY A 163 -1.98 25.97 -18.91
N ASP A 164 -2.38 26.33 -17.69
CA ASP A 164 -2.24 27.67 -17.12
C ASP A 164 -0.86 27.99 -16.50
N GLY A 165 0.20 27.30 -16.97
CA GLY A 165 1.58 27.57 -16.57
C GLY A 165 2.28 26.45 -15.81
N ARG A 166 3.20 26.84 -14.92
CA ARG A 166 4.04 25.91 -14.13
C ARG A 166 3.47 25.75 -12.72
N SER A 167 3.23 24.51 -12.33
CA SER A 167 2.85 24.15 -10.96
C SER A 167 4.08 23.73 -10.17
N SER A 168 3.99 23.79 -8.84
CA SER A 168 5.06 23.35 -7.95
C SER A 168 4.53 22.37 -6.92
N ILE A 169 5.38 21.41 -6.57
CA ILE A 169 5.14 20.47 -5.49
C ILE A 169 6.41 20.36 -4.65
N TRP A 170 6.25 20.18 -3.34
CA TRP A 170 7.36 20.13 -2.39
C TRP A 170 7.54 18.73 -1.85
N ILE A 171 8.79 18.30 -1.78
CA ILE A 171 9.19 16.99 -1.26
C ILE A 171 10.03 17.19 0.00
N PRO A 172 9.76 16.47 1.10
CA PRO A 172 10.65 16.45 2.25
C PRO A 172 12.06 15.96 1.85
N LYS A 173 13.11 16.70 2.21
CA LYS A 173 14.50 16.31 1.93
C LYS A 173 14.89 14.94 2.50
N GLY A 174 14.23 14.51 3.58
CA GLY A 174 14.38 13.18 4.16
C GLY A 174 14.15 12.05 3.14
N ALA A 175 13.17 12.23 2.23
CA ALA A 175 12.85 11.26 1.18
C ALA A 175 13.93 11.17 0.07
N ALA A 176 14.82 12.15 -0.02
CA ALA A 176 15.82 12.31 -1.10
C ALA A 176 17.27 12.12 -0.62
N ARG A 177 17.48 11.57 0.59
CA ARG A 177 18.83 11.37 1.13
C ARG A 177 19.64 10.37 0.29
N ARG A 178 20.93 10.65 0.12
CA ARG A 178 21.89 9.77 -0.57
C ARG A 178 21.85 8.37 0.04
N ARG A 179 21.94 7.37 -0.84
CA ARG A 179 22.00 5.93 -0.52
C ARG A 179 20.73 5.36 0.13
N LEU A 180 19.64 6.12 0.24
CA LEU A 180 18.35 5.57 0.60
C LEU A 180 17.66 4.96 -0.63
N SER A 181 17.00 3.83 -0.41
CA SER A 181 16.08 3.19 -1.33
C SER A 181 14.66 3.61 -0.96
N THR A 182 14.13 4.59 -1.69
CA THR A 182 12.79 5.16 -1.46
C THR A 182 11.80 4.57 -2.45
N ILE A 183 10.70 4.00 -1.94
CA ILE A 183 9.58 3.55 -2.78
C ILE A 183 8.63 4.72 -3.02
N LEU A 184 8.36 5.02 -4.29
CA LEU A 184 7.38 6.01 -4.69
C LEU A 184 6.02 5.32 -4.86
N VAL A 185 4.98 5.87 -4.24
CA VAL A 185 3.61 5.34 -4.33
C VAL A 185 2.70 6.44 -4.86
N ALA A 186 2.01 6.14 -5.96
CA ALA A 186 1.00 7.01 -6.57
C ALA A 186 -0.24 6.17 -6.90
N THR A 187 -1.44 6.75 -6.83
CA THR A 187 -2.66 6.10 -7.33
C THR A 187 -2.74 6.18 -8.85
N THR A 188 -2.34 7.31 -9.44
CA THR A 188 -2.43 7.54 -10.88
C THR A 188 -1.16 8.19 -11.43
N ILE A 189 -0.65 7.67 -12.54
CA ILE A 189 0.47 8.26 -13.29
C ILE A 189 -0.06 8.77 -14.64
N LEU A 190 -0.38 10.05 -14.70
CA LEU A 190 -0.78 10.72 -15.94
C LEU A 190 0.42 11.24 -16.74
N SER A 191 0.24 11.43 -18.05
CA SER A 191 1.24 12.04 -18.93
C SER A 191 1.74 13.42 -18.45
N HIS A 192 0.87 14.18 -17.77
CA HIS A 192 1.16 15.48 -17.16
C HIS A 192 1.27 15.43 -15.62
N SER A 193 1.39 14.24 -15.03
CA SER A 193 1.59 14.07 -13.59
C SER A 193 2.99 14.59 -13.19
N PRO A 194 3.13 15.22 -12.01
CA PRO A 194 4.44 15.63 -11.49
C PRO A 194 5.41 14.47 -11.28
N THR A 195 4.95 13.21 -11.37
CA THR A 195 5.73 12.00 -11.10
C THR A 195 7.06 11.95 -11.85
N LYS A 196 7.10 12.32 -13.13
CA LYS A 196 8.34 12.28 -13.94
C LYS A 196 9.36 13.30 -13.43
N GLU A 197 8.93 14.53 -13.20
CA GLU A 197 9.76 15.61 -12.68
C GLU A 197 10.22 15.33 -11.25
N ILE A 198 9.37 14.71 -10.42
CA ILE A 198 9.72 14.24 -9.08
C ILE A 198 10.83 13.20 -9.18
N LEU A 199 10.66 12.16 -10.00
CA LEU A 199 11.67 11.10 -10.17
C LEU A 199 13.00 11.68 -10.63
N LYS A 200 12.98 12.56 -11.64
CA LYS A 200 14.18 13.25 -12.14
C LYS A 200 14.85 14.05 -11.03
N THR A 201 14.08 14.85 -10.29
CA THR A 201 14.62 15.69 -9.21
C THR A 201 15.23 14.83 -8.10
N LEU A 202 14.60 13.72 -7.71
CA LEU A 202 15.12 12.79 -6.70
C LEU A 202 16.39 12.07 -7.16
N GLN A 203 16.54 11.81 -8.45
CA GLN A 203 17.76 11.22 -9.02
C GLN A 203 18.92 12.22 -9.06
N GLU A 204 18.65 13.48 -9.42
CA GLU A 204 19.65 14.54 -9.52
C GLU A 204 20.06 15.09 -8.14
N LYS A 205 19.09 15.31 -7.26
CA LYS A 205 19.27 15.90 -5.94
C LYS A 205 19.42 14.86 -4.83
N LYS A 206 20.06 13.73 -5.09
CA LYS A 206 20.46 12.84 -3.98
C LYS A 206 21.38 13.63 -3.06
N VAL A 207 20.88 14.07 -1.90
CA VAL A 207 21.61 14.90 -0.93
C VAL A 207 22.25 14.05 0.16
#